data_AF-A0A822EDS7-F1
#
_entry.id   AF-A0A822EDS7-F1
#
_cell.length_a   1.000
_cell.length_b   1.000
_cell.length_c   1.000
_cell.angle_alpha   90.00
_cell.angle_beta   90.00
_cell.angle_gamma   90.00
#
_symmetry.space_group_name_H-M   'P 1'
#
loop_
_entity.id
_entity.type
_entity.pdbx_description
1 polymer ?
#
loop_
_entity_poly.entity_id
_entity_poly.type
_entity_poly.pdbx_seq_one_letter_code
_entity_poly.pdbx_strand_id
1 'polypeptide(L)'
;LGVSAFTQVISLTVRSKITAECTEELNYVQMLNGVLPSSIRCIAWASVPDGKSARFDCISRSYRYYFPKTNLDLNRMRQASVDLIGTHDFRNFCKLDITNTEPTFIRRIDNVTIEQLNIDNDSNDYNSGYEMCQLMVHGSGFLWHQ
;
A
#
# COMPACT_ATOMS: atom_id res chain seq x y z
N LEU A 1 -12.97 6.74 4.34
CA LEU A 1 -11.99 6.53 5.44
C LEU A 1 -12.00 5.05 5.81
N GLY A 2 -10.86 4.45 6.11
CA GLY A 2 -10.76 3.01 6.43
C GLY A 2 -9.70 2.21 5.67
N VAL A 3 -8.79 2.86 4.93
CA VAL A 3 -7.67 2.17 4.27
C VAL A 3 -6.49 2.05 5.24
N SER A 4 -5.96 0.85 5.37
CA SER A 4 -4.77 0.55 6.18
C SER A 4 -3.51 0.52 5.31
N ALA A 5 -2.34 0.65 5.94
CA ALA A 5 -1.05 0.52 5.26
C ALA A 5 -0.10 -0.33 6.10
N PHE A 6 0.56 -1.31 5.46
CA PHE A 6 1.59 -2.13 6.10
C PHE A 6 2.93 -1.41 6.15
N THR A 7 3.31 -0.75 5.05
CA THR A 7 4.64 -0.16 4.87
C THR A 7 4.51 1.21 4.19
N GLN A 8 3.73 2.10 4.79
CA GLN A 8 3.65 3.48 4.32
C GLN A 8 5.02 4.17 4.45
N VAL A 9 5.42 4.92 3.42
CA VAL A 9 6.69 5.65 3.39
C VAL A 9 6.41 7.14 3.36
N ILE A 10 7.12 7.89 4.21
CA ILE A 10 7.11 9.35 4.24
C ILE A 10 8.54 9.88 4.24
N SER A 11 8.73 11.07 3.68
CA SER A 11 10.01 11.80 3.72
C SER A 11 9.84 13.02 4.61
N LEU A 12 10.76 13.22 5.56
CA LEU A 12 10.74 14.30 6.53
C LEU A 12 12.14 14.89 6.69
N THR A 13 12.22 16.20 6.94
CA THR A 13 13.45 16.85 7.41
C THR A 13 13.40 16.94 8.93
N VAL A 14 14.35 16.30 9.61
CA VAL A 14 14.42 16.23 11.08
C VAL A 14 15.80 16.63 11.58
N ARG A 15 15.90 16.93 12.88
CA ARG A 15 17.19 17.22 13.52
C ARG A 15 18.01 15.93 13.62
N SER A 16 19.24 15.98 13.15
CA SER A 16 20.24 14.91 13.28
C SER A 16 21.19 15.17 14.46
N LYS A 17 21.61 14.10 15.13
CA LYS A 17 22.70 14.10 16.12
C LYS A 17 24.08 13.94 15.45
N ILE A 18 24.13 13.55 14.18
CA ILE A 18 25.37 13.25 13.47
C ILE A 18 26.22 14.52 13.32
N THR A 19 27.49 14.42 13.71
CA THR A 19 28.51 15.45 13.55
C THR A 19 29.84 14.80 13.14
N ALA A 20 30.90 15.59 12.94
CA ALA A 20 32.24 15.06 12.68
C ALA A 20 32.78 14.16 13.81
N GLU A 21 32.25 14.31 15.02
CA GLU A 21 32.70 13.60 16.23
C GLU A 21 31.71 12.53 16.70
N CYS A 22 30.44 12.59 16.25
CA CYS A 22 29.39 11.66 16.64
C CYS A 22 28.75 11.03 15.40
N THR A 23 28.92 9.73 15.23
CA THR A 23 28.37 8.97 14.09
C THR A 23 27.07 8.23 14.43
N GLU A 24 26.67 8.23 15.71
CA GLU A 24 25.45 7.58 16.16
C GLU A 24 24.26 8.54 16.08
N GLU A 25 23.22 8.11 15.38
CA GLU A 25 22.00 8.89 15.20
C GLU A 25 20.98 8.67 16.33
N LEU A 26 20.02 9.60 16.45
CA LEU A 26 18.85 9.46 17.32
C LEU A 26 18.02 8.21 16.98
N ASN A 27 17.48 7.57 18.02
CA ASN A 27 16.55 6.47 17.85
C ASN A 27 15.14 6.99 17.48
N TYR A 28 14.99 7.45 16.23
CA TYR A 28 13.75 8.03 15.73
C TYR A 28 12.55 7.09 15.88
N VAL A 29 12.76 5.78 15.66
CA VAL A 29 11.71 4.77 15.80
C VAL A 29 11.14 4.74 17.21
N GLN A 30 12.00 4.70 18.23
CA GLN A 30 11.55 4.69 19.63
C GLN A 30 10.91 6.03 20.00
N MET A 31 11.50 7.15 19.60
CA MET A 31 10.98 8.49 19.91
C MET A 31 9.58 8.70 19.31
N LEU A 32 9.40 8.37 18.03
CA LEU A 32 8.11 8.50 17.34
C LEU A 32 7.07 7.57 17.95
N ASN A 33 7.40 6.30 18.16
CA ASN A 33 6.48 5.34 18.76
C ASN A 33 6.11 5.69 20.22
N GLY A 34 6.89 6.51 20.91
CA GLY A 34 6.57 7.00 22.26
C GLY A 34 5.46 8.05 22.29
N VAL A 35 5.17 8.72 21.17
CA VAL A 35 4.14 9.78 21.07
C VAL A 35 3.00 9.43 20.11
N LEU A 36 3.18 8.43 19.25
CA LEU A 36 2.15 7.94 18.34
C LEU A 36 1.12 7.05 19.08
N PRO A 37 -0.16 7.06 18.65
CA PRO A 37 -1.15 6.12 19.17
C PRO A 37 -0.79 4.67 18.81
N SER A 38 -1.31 3.70 19.56
CA SER A 38 -0.98 2.27 19.37
C SER A 38 -1.30 1.73 17.97
N SER A 39 -2.24 2.35 17.25
CA SER A 39 -2.63 2.00 15.89
C SER A 39 -1.68 2.52 14.81
N ILE A 40 -0.70 3.37 15.15
CA ILE A 40 0.27 3.94 14.22
C ILE A 40 1.67 3.65 14.73
N ARG A 41 2.49 2.97 13.92
CA ARG A 41 3.84 2.59 14.30
C ARG A 41 4.86 2.99 13.24
N CYS A 42 5.91 3.66 13.67
CA CYS A 42 7.14 3.78 12.89
C CYS A 42 7.92 2.47 13.07
N ILE A 43 8.24 1.81 11.96
CA ILE A 43 8.92 0.49 11.98
C ILE A 43 10.41 0.59 11.62
N ALA A 44 10.79 1.60 10.85
CA ALA A 44 12.15 1.80 10.37
C ALA A 44 12.35 3.26 9.91
N TRP A 45 13.61 3.66 9.79
CA TRP A 45 14.02 4.91 9.17
C TRP A 45 15.32 4.70 8.38
N ALA A 46 15.58 5.58 7.42
CA ALA A 46 16.86 5.64 6.70
C ALA A 46 17.17 7.10 6.34
N SER A 47 18.45 7.48 6.40
CA SER A 47 18.90 8.77 5.85
C SER A 47 18.87 8.71 4.32
N VAL A 48 18.45 9.81 3.70
CA VAL A 48 18.40 9.96 2.24
C VAL A 48 19.00 11.30 1.84
N PRO A 49 19.58 11.41 0.62
CA PRO A 49 20.06 12.69 0.12
C PRO A 49 18.99 13.78 0.10
N ASP A 50 19.41 15.03 0.24
CA ASP A 50 18.53 16.18 0.15
C ASP A 50 17.77 16.21 -1.18
N GLY A 51 16.52 16.64 -1.12
CA GLY A 51 15.62 16.69 -2.28
C GLY A 51 14.91 15.37 -2.60
N LYS A 52 15.23 14.26 -1.93
CA LYS A 52 14.50 13.00 -2.10
C LYS A 52 13.09 13.06 -1.54
N SER A 53 12.12 12.67 -2.34
CA SER A 53 10.70 12.63 -2.02
C SER A 53 10.17 11.22 -2.04
N ALA A 54 9.59 10.77 -0.91
CA ALA A 54 8.90 9.49 -0.84
C ALA A 54 7.70 9.40 -1.81
N ARG A 55 7.16 10.54 -2.25
CA ARG A 55 6.05 10.61 -3.21
C ARG A 55 6.54 10.59 -4.64
N PHE A 56 7.44 11.51 -5.01
CA PHE A 56 7.79 11.77 -6.40
C PHE A 56 8.90 10.85 -6.93
N ASP A 57 9.81 10.38 -6.08
CA ASP A 57 10.79 9.35 -6.46
C ASP A 57 10.22 7.92 -6.38
N CYS A 58 8.96 7.76 -5.97
CA CYS A 58 8.31 6.45 -5.89
C CYS A 58 8.08 5.87 -7.29
N ILE A 59 8.58 4.65 -7.51
CA ILE A 59 8.52 3.97 -8.82
C ILE A 59 7.19 3.21 -9.00
N SER A 60 6.68 2.61 -7.93
CA SER A 60 5.46 1.80 -7.94
C SER A 60 4.85 1.65 -6.55
N ARG A 61 3.59 1.24 -6.50
CA ARG A 61 2.82 0.96 -5.28
C ARG A 61 2.12 -0.38 -5.43
N SER A 62 1.91 -1.06 -4.30
CA SER A 62 1.13 -2.29 -4.23
C SER A 62 0.02 -2.15 -3.22
N TYR A 63 -1.20 -2.53 -3.60
CA TYR A 63 -2.36 -2.56 -2.73
C TYR A 63 -2.85 -4.00 -2.58
N ARG A 64 -3.33 -4.35 -1.38
CA ARG A 64 -3.96 -5.63 -1.08
C ARG A 64 -5.36 -5.37 -0.56
N TYR A 65 -6.34 -6.02 -1.18
CA TYR A 65 -7.72 -6.02 -0.77
C TYR A 65 -8.08 -7.41 -0.26
N TYR A 66 -8.55 -7.48 0.98
CA TYR A 66 -9.02 -8.70 1.62
C TYR A 66 -10.55 -8.71 1.61
N PHE A 67 -11.15 -9.79 1.11
CA PHE A 67 -12.61 -9.89 0.94
C PHE A 67 -13.10 -11.34 1.10
N PRO A 68 -14.32 -11.56 1.61
CA PRO A 68 -14.89 -12.89 1.72
C PRO A 68 -15.23 -13.44 0.32
N LYS A 69 -14.92 -14.72 0.06
CA LYS A 69 -15.18 -15.39 -1.22
C LYS A 69 -16.66 -15.43 -1.55
N THR A 70 -17.51 -15.81 -0.59
CA THR A 70 -18.96 -15.95 -0.77
C THR A 70 -19.32 -16.77 -2.04
N ASN A 71 -20.01 -16.18 -3.01
CA ASN A 71 -20.38 -16.80 -4.29
C ASN A 71 -19.53 -16.28 -5.48
N LEU A 72 -18.40 -15.62 -5.22
CA LEU A 72 -17.54 -15.08 -6.26
C LEU A 72 -16.83 -16.19 -7.05
N ASP A 73 -16.86 -16.08 -8.37
CA ASP A 73 -16.12 -16.96 -9.28
C ASP A 73 -14.69 -16.43 -9.45
N LEU A 74 -13.76 -16.95 -8.65
CA LEU A 74 -12.36 -16.53 -8.67
C LEU A 74 -11.68 -16.79 -10.03
N ASN A 75 -12.10 -17.79 -10.79
CA ASN A 75 -11.50 -18.06 -12.10
C ASN A 75 -11.89 -16.98 -13.10
N ARG A 76 -13.17 -16.57 -13.11
CA ARG A 76 -13.61 -15.45 -13.95
C ARG A 76 -13.00 -14.12 -13.51
N MET A 77 -12.88 -13.88 -12.21
CA MET A 77 -12.19 -12.69 -11.70
C MET A 77 -10.72 -12.65 -12.14
N ARG A 78 -10.00 -13.78 -12.03
CA ARG A 78 -8.61 -13.88 -12.51
C ARG A 78 -8.52 -13.62 -13.99
N GLN A 79 -9.38 -14.25 -14.80
CA GLN A 79 -9.39 -14.08 -16.25
C GLN A 79 -9.61 -12.62 -16.65
N ALA A 80 -10.59 -11.95 -16.03
CA ALA A 80 -10.88 -10.54 -16.29
C ALA A 80 -9.77 -9.60 -15.78
N SER A 81 -9.09 -9.96 -14.69
CA SER A 81 -8.04 -9.12 -14.10
C SER A 81 -6.81 -8.98 -15.00
N VAL A 82 -6.56 -9.95 -15.90
CA VAL A 82 -5.47 -9.89 -16.88
C VAL A 82 -5.63 -8.69 -17.80
N ASP A 83 -6.87 -8.32 -18.16
CA ASP A 83 -7.14 -7.18 -19.04
C ASP A 83 -6.78 -5.83 -18.41
N LEU A 84 -6.62 -5.78 -17.07
CA LEU A 84 -6.16 -4.59 -16.37
C LEU A 84 -4.65 -4.38 -16.51
N ILE A 85 -3.87 -5.42 -16.81
CA ILE A 85 -2.41 -5.36 -16.92
C ILE A 85 -2.02 -4.57 -18.17
N GLY A 86 -1.01 -3.71 -18.05
CA GLY A 86 -0.54 -2.82 -19.10
C GLY A 86 -0.85 -1.36 -18.82
N THR A 87 -0.74 -0.52 -19.85
CA THR A 87 -0.96 0.92 -19.76
C THR A 87 -2.30 1.29 -20.38
N HIS A 88 -3.24 1.75 -19.56
CA HIS A 88 -4.61 2.02 -19.98
C HIS A 88 -5.11 3.35 -19.43
N ASP A 89 -6.17 3.87 -20.05
CA ASP A 89 -6.95 4.98 -19.51
C ASP A 89 -7.97 4.44 -18.49
N PHE A 90 -7.76 4.75 -17.21
CA PHE A 90 -8.58 4.25 -16.10
C PHE A 90 -9.63 5.26 -15.63
N ARG A 91 -10.07 6.22 -16.47
CA ARG A 91 -11.06 7.24 -16.04
C ARG A 91 -12.35 6.66 -15.47
N ASN A 92 -12.79 5.51 -16.00
CA ASN A 92 -14.02 4.85 -15.56
C ASN A 92 -13.86 4.05 -14.25
N PHE A 93 -12.62 3.87 -13.80
CA PHE A 93 -12.31 3.20 -12.55
C PHE A 93 -12.01 4.19 -11.42
N CYS A 94 -11.92 5.48 -11.69
CA CYS A 94 -11.63 6.48 -10.66
C CYS A 94 -12.85 7.33 -10.32
N LYS A 95 -12.81 7.96 -9.14
CA LYS A 95 -13.74 9.05 -8.83
C LYS A 95 -13.16 10.34 -9.39
N LEU A 96 -13.91 11.01 -10.26
CA LEU A 96 -13.53 12.34 -10.74
C LEU A 96 -13.51 13.32 -9.57
N ASP A 97 -12.37 13.96 -9.40
CA ASP A 97 -12.20 15.07 -8.48
C ASP A 97 -11.79 16.29 -9.29
N ILE A 98 -12.73 17.22 -9.42
CA ILE A 98 -12.57 18.46 -10.20
C ILE A 98 -11.52 19.38 -9.56
N THR A 99 -11.21 19.16 -8.28
CA THR A 99 -10.18 19.91 -7.56
C THR A 99 -8.79 19.27 -7.68
N ASN A 100 -8.74 18.01 -8.13
CA ASN A 100 -7.51 17.26 -8.22
C ASN A 100 -6.79 17.57 -9.54
N THR A 101 -5.54 17.98 -9.43
CA THR A 101 -4.69 18.43 -10.55
C THR A 101 -4.06 17.27 -11.33
N GLU A 102 -4.55 16.03 -11.16
CA GLU A 102 -4.03 14.88 -11.87
C GLU A 102 -4.18 15.09 -13.39
N PRO A 103 -3.08 15.21 -14.14
CA PRO A 103 -3.13 15.66 -15.53
C PRO A 103 -3.56 14.54 -16.49
N THR A 104 -3.63 13.30 -16.00
CA THR A 104 -3.91 12.12 -16.83
C THR A 104 -4.58 11.00 -16.04
N PHE A 105 -5.50 10.31 -16.71
CA PHE A 105 -6.14 9.08 -16.26
C PHE A 105 -5.38 7.82 -16.68
N ILE A 106 -4.24 7.98 -17.36
CA ILE A 106 -3.43 6.87 -17.82
C ILE A 106 -2.61 6.35 -16.64
N ARG A 107 -2.70 5.04 -16.38
CA ARG A 107 -1.88 4.34 -15.38
C ARG A 107 -1.33 3.05 -15.97
N ARG A 108 -0.21 2.58 -15.41
CA ARG A 108 0.37 1.28 -15.74
C ARG A 108 0.16 0.33 -14.57
N ILE A 109 -0.54 -0.76 -14.83
CA ILE A 109 -0.67 -1.89 -13.92
C ILE A 109 0.33 -2.95 -14.38
N ASP A 110 1.24 -3.30 -13.49
CA ASP A 110 2.33 -4.23 -13.75
C ASP A 110 1.92 -5.68 -13.41
N ASN A 111 1.06 -5.86 -12.39
CA ASN A 111 0.58 -7.19 -12.00
C ASN A 111 -0.75 -7.12 -11.23
N VAL A 112 -1.60 -8.14 -11.40
CA VAL A 112 -2.80 -8.39 -10.57
C VAL A 112 -2.86 -9.86 -10.18
N THR A 113 -3.02 -10.14 -8.88
CA THR A 113 -3.22 -11.52 -8.40
C THR A 113 -4.48 -11.63 -7.55
N ILE A 114 -5.16 -12.78 -7.65
CA ILE A 114 -6.38 -13.09 -6.89
C ILE A 114 -6.25 -14.50 -6.33
N GLU A 115 -6.14 -14.60 -5.00
CA GLU A 115 -5.81 -15.82 -4.28
C GLU A 115 -6.83 -16.07 -3.17
N GLN A 116 -7.18 -17.34 -2.96
CA GLN A 116 -7.88 -17.77 -1.75
C GLN A 116 -6.82 -17.99 -0.67
N LEU A 117 -7.04 -17.42 0.52
CA LEU A 117 -6.14 -17.54 1.65
C LEU A 117 -6.48 -18.80 2.43
N ASN A 118 -5.49 -19.68 2.60
CA ASN A 118 -5.59 -20.79 3.52
C ASN A 118 -5.27 -20.23 4.91
N ILE A 119 -6.31 -20.11 5.74
CA ILE A 119 -6.13 -19.79 7.16
C ILE A 119 -5.95 -21.14 7.84
N ASP A 120 -4.73 -21.45 8.28
CA ASP A 120 -4.44 -22.69 9.01
C ASP A 120 -5.29 -22.73 10.28
N ASN A 121 -6.16 -23.74 10.37
CA ASN A 121 -7.09 -23.96 11.48
C ASN A 121 -6.36 -24.51 12.73
N ASP A 122 -5.34 -23.81 13.22
CA ASP A 122 -4.63 -24.20 14.44
C ASP A 122 -5.35 -23.73 15.73
N SER A 123 -6.54 -23.17 15.58
CA SER A 123 -7.44 -22.83 16.69
C SER A 123 -8.72 -23.66 16.58
N ASN A 124 -9.02 -24.42 17.64
CA ASN A 124 -10.28 -25.16 17.86
C ASN A 124 -11.51 -24.24 17.99
N ASP A 125 -11.52 -23.08 17.33
CA ASP A 125 -12.61 -22.13 17.36
C ASP A 125 -13.59 -22.49 16.25
N TYR A 126 -14.79 -22.92 16.64
CA TYR A 126 -15.88 -23.39 15.78
C TYR A 126 -16.55 -22.26 14.97
N ASN A 127 -15.75 -21.37 14.38
CA ASN A 127 -16.23 -20.19 13.67
C ASN A 127 -15.48 -19.94 12.34
N SER A 128 -15.20 -21.00 11.57
CA SER A 128 -14.65 -20.88 10.21
C SER A 128 -15.73 -20.47 9.19
N GLY A 129 -16.21 -19.23 9.29
CA GLY A 129 -17.39 -18.80 8.52
C GLY A 129 -17.10 -18.32 7.09
N TYR A 130 -15.91 -17.80 6.81
CA TYR A 130 -15.64 -17.14 5.53
C TYR A 130 -14.29 -17.55 4.96
N GLU A 131 -14.33 -18.24 3.82
CA GLU A 131 -13.18 -18.35 2.93
C GLU A 131 -12.73 -16.93 2.56
N MET A 132 -11.54 -16.52 3.03
CA MET A 132 -11.01 -15.20 2.73
C MET A 132 -10.22 -15.23 1.43
N CYS A 133 -10.33 -14.18 0.64
CA CYS A 133 -9.56 -13.97 -0.57
C CYS A 133 -8.72 -12.70 -0.45
N GLN A 134 -7.65 -12.66 -1.24
CA GLN A 134 -6.80 -11.49 -1.43
C GLN A 134 -6.75 -11.14 -2.91
N LEU A 135 -7.03 -9.89 -3.24
CA LEU A 135 -6.67 -9.27 -4.51
C LEU A 135 -5.47 -8.36 -4.28
N MET A 136 -4.39 -8.54 -5.04
CA MET A 136 -3.21 -7.68 -5.01
C MET A 136 -3.04 -7.01 -6.36
N VAL A 137 -2.87 -5.69 -6.34
CA VAL A 137 -2.58 -4.91 -7.55
C VAL A 137 -1.27 -4.18 -7.36
N HIS A 138 -0.38 -4.31 -8.34
CA HIS A 138 0.89 -3.60 -8.42
C HIS A 138 0.92 -2.72 -9.66
N GLY A 139 1.34 -1.47 -9.51
CA GLY A 139 1.46 -0.54 -10.63
C GLY A 139 2.25 0.71 -10.30
N SER A 140 2.50 1.54 -11.31
CA SER A 140 3.30 2.77 -11.17
C SER A 140 2.65 3.82 -10.25
N GLY A 141 1.32 3.79 -10.17
CA GLY A 141 0.50 4.67 -9.34
C GLY A 141 -0.97 4.42 -9.61
N PHE A 142 -1.83 4.99 -8.77
CA PHE A 142 -3.28 4.77 -8.82
C PHE A 142 -4.01 6.11 -8.78
N LEU A 143 -5.13 6.19 -9.48
CA LEU A 143 -6.03 7.34 -9.42
C LEU A 143 -6.81 7.32 -8.10
N TRP A 144 -7.44 8.44 -7.77
CA TRP A 144 -8.30 8.49 -6.60
C TRP A 144 -9.50 7.54 -6.78
N HIS A 145 -9.65 6.59 -5.86
CA HIS A 145 -10.67 5.52 -5.88
C HIS A 145 -10.59 4.57 -7.08
N GLN A 146 -9.43 4.44 -7.73
CA GLN A 146 -9.15 3.32 -8.63
C GLN A 146 -9.09 2.00 -7.86
#